data_AF-A0A819I726-F1
#
_entry.id   AF-A0A819I726-F1
#
_cell.length_a   1.000
_cell.length_b   1.000
_cell.length_c   1.000
_cell.angle_alpha   90.00
_cell.angle_beta   90.00
_cell.angle_gamma   90.00
#
_symmetry.space_group_name_H-M   'P 1'
#
loop_
_entity.id
_entity.type
_entity.pdbx_description
1 polymer ?
#
loop_
_entity_poly.entity_id
_entity_poly.type
_entity_poly.pdbx_seq_one_letter_code
_entity_poly.pdbx_strand_id
1 'polypeptide(L)'
;MNLFCSKVNGDPEGHHQAIRLIAHKIQSPQEHEALRTLELLDVCVQSCGRRFHQEIGKFRFLNEMIKLVSPKYLANHTSEKVKKKVIELLYTWTQSLPNEVKINEAYQMLKRQSIITEDPLYINKPTITPLSQKNKSIFDTDQEKS
;
A
#
# COMPACT_ATOMS: atom_id res chain seq x y z
N MET A 1 -1.18 11.16 14.43
CA MET A 1 -0.45 9.92 14.08
C MET A 1 -1.46 8.79 13.89
N ASN A 2 -1.35 8.01 12.82
CA ASN A 2 -2.22 6.85 12.60
C ASN A 2 -1.95 5.78 13.67
N LEU A 3 -3.00 5.28 14.32
CA LEU A 3 -2.91 4.28 15.41
C LEU A 3 -2.12 3.04 14.99
N PHE A 4 -2.28 2.63 13.73
CA PHE A 4 -1.54 1.52 13.14
C PHE A 4 -0.03 1.78 13.15
N CYS A 5 0.44 2.92 12.63
CA CYS A 5 1.86 3.29 12.61
C CYS A 5 2.44 3.38 14.03
N SER A 6 1.70 3.94 14.98
CA SER A 6 2.10 3.97 16.39
C SER A 6 2.31 2.57 16.96
N LYS A 7 1.41 1.63 16.64
CA LYS A 7 1.53 0.23 17.07
C LYS A 7 2.70 -0.49 16.41
N VAL A 8 2.92 -0.25 15.12
CA VAL A 8 4.06 -0.81 14.37
C VAL A 8 5.40 -0.35 14.94
N ASN A 9 5.52 0.93 15.29
CA ASN A 9 6.76 1.48 15.83
C ASN A 9 7.00 1.11 17.30
N GLY A 10 5.95 0.83 18.07
CA GLY A 10 6.03 0.47 19.49
C GLY A 10 6.34 -1.00 19.76
N ASP A 11 6.33 -1.86 18.74
CA ASP A 11 6.62 -3.30 18.86
C ASP A 11 7.93 -3.64 18.11
N PRO A 12 8.92 -4.29 18.77
CA PRO A 12 10.15 -4.73 18.12
C PRO A 12 9.95 -5.56 16.85
N GLU A 13 8.89 -6.38 16.79
CA GLU A 13 8.52 -7.21 15.63
C GLU A 13 7.38 -6.62 14.80
N GLY A 14 6.91 -5.42 15.16
CA GLY A 14 5.78 -4.75 14.56
C GLY A 14 5.95 -4.53 13.06
N HIS A 15 7.15 -4.16 12.61
CA HIS A 15 7.46 -3.92 11.19
C HIS A 15 7.29 -5.19 10.35
N HIS A 16 7.81 -6.34 10.82
CA HIS A 16 7.68 -7.62 10.13
C HIS A 16 6.24 -8.10 10.04
N GLN A 17 5.50 -8.01 11.15
CA GLN A 17 4.10 -8.46 11.20
C GLN A 17 3.21 -7.57 10.32
N ALA A 18 3.38 -6.25 10.41
CA ALA A 18 2.61 -5.30 9.61
C ALA A 18 2.79 -5.53 8.11
N ILE A 19 4.03 -5.75 7.67
CA ILE A 19 4.31 -5.94 6.24
C ILE A 19 3.76 -7.25 5.72
N ARG A 20 3.80 -8.32 6.52
CA ARG A 20 3.12 -9.58 6.17
C ARG A 20 1.62 -9.40 6.02
N LEU A 21 0.98 -8.69 6.95
CA LEU A 21 -0.46 -8.41 6.91
C LEU A 21 -0.84 -7.53 5.71
N ILE A 22 -0.08 -6.46 5.45
CA ILE A 22 -0.25 -5.58 4.30
C ILE A 22 -0.12 -6.38 3.01
N ALA A 23 0.95 -7.17 2.85
CA ALA A 23 1.19 -7.96 1.65
C ALA A 23 0.05 -8.94 1.32
N HIS A 24 -0.57 -9.52 2.34
CA HIS A 24 -1.76 -10.35 2.19
C HIS A 24 -2.99 -9.52 1.78
N LYS A 25 -3.20 -8.37 2.43
CA LYS A 25 -4.41 -7.54 2.25
C LYS A 25 -4.43 -6.76 0.93
N ILE A 26 -3.28 -6.38 0.37
CA ILE A 26 -3.21 -5.78 -0.98
C ILE A 26 -3.63 -6.74 -2.10
N GLN A 27 -3.57 -8.06 -1.85
CA GLN A 27 -4.01 -9.11 -2.77
C GLN A 27 -5.49 -9.48 -2.59
N SER A 28 -6.25 -8.71 -1.79
CA SER A 28 -7.68 -8.95 -1.64
C SER A 28 -8.37 -8.86 -3.00
N PRO A 29 -9.27 -9.81 -3.32
CA PRO A 29 -10.10 -9.71 -4.53
C PRO A 29 -11.09 -8.53 -4.46
N GLN A 30 -11.31 -7.96 -3.27
CA GLN A 30 -12.15 -6.79 -3.10
C GLN A 30 -11.33 -5.52 -3.38
N GLU A 31 -11.63 -4.84 -4.51
CA GLU A 31 -10.95 -3.60 -4.93
C GLU A 31 -10.80 -2.59 -3.78
N HIS A 32 -11.88 -2.34 -3.04
CA HIS A 32 -11.88 -1.34 -1.98
C HIS A 32 -10.95 -1.73 -0.81
N GLU A 33 -10.86 -3.01 -0.46
CA GLU A 33 -9.95 -3.49 0.59
C GLU A 33 -8.49 -3.34 0.15
N ALA A 34 -8.17 -3.72 -1.08
CA ALA A 34 -6.83 -3.57 -1.64
C ALA A 34 -6.41 -2.09 -1.71
N LEU A 35 -7.27 -1.21 -2.20
CA LEU A 35 -7.00 0.24 -2.28
C LEU A 35 -6.76 0.86 -0.89
N ARG A 36 -7.62 0.55 0.10
CA ARG A 36 -7.43 1.02 1.48
C ARG A 36 -6.12 0.53 2.09
N THR A 37 -5.73 -0.70 1.77
CA THR A 37 -4.46 -1.25 2.23
C THR A 37 -3.27 -0.54 1.59
N LEU A 38 -3.35 -0.17 0.30
CA LEU A 38 -2.32 0.62 -0.37
C LEU A 38 -2.23 2.06 0.18
N GLU A 39 -3.36 2.68 0.54
CA GLU A 39 -3.39 3.97 1.25
C GLU A 39 -2.71 3.88 2.62
N LEU A 40 -3.01 2.83 3.40
CA LEU A 40 -2.37 2.59 4.69
C LEU A 40 -0.85 2.36 4.54
N LEU A 41 -0.44 1.62 3.51
CA LEU A 41 0.97 1.38 3.21
C LEU A 41 1.71 2.69 2.92
N ASP A 42 1.14 3.56 2.08
CA ASP A 42 1.69 4.89 1.77
C ASP A 42 1.94 5.71 3.05
N VAL A 43 0.94 5.76 3.92
CA VAL A 43 1.02 6.40 5.25
C VAL A 43 2.12 5.78 6.11
N CYS A 44 2.26 4.45 6.11
CA CYS A 44 3.29 3.76 6.88
C CYS A 44 4.70 4.08 6.36
N VAL A 45 4.89 4.18 5.05
CA VAL A 45 6.17 4.61 4.47
C VAL A 45 6.52 6.03 4.92
N GLN A 46 5.55 6.92 5.01
CA GLN A 46 5.78 8.30 5.47
C GLN A 46 6.02 8.40 6.99
N SER A 47 5.47 7.47 7.79
CA SER A 47 5.41 7.61 9.25
C SER A 47 6.30 6.65 10.06
N CYS A 48 6.69 5.49 9.50
CA CYS A 48 7.37 4.42 10.26
C CYS A 48 8.90 4.41 10.11
N GLY A 49 9.45 5.28 9.27
CA GLY A 49 10.89 5.49 9.13
C GLY A 49 11.68 4.30 8.59
N ARG A 50 13.01 4.33 8.80
CA ARG A 50 13.99 3.47 8.11
C ARG A 50 13.77 1.97 8.28
N ARG A 51 13.35 1.52 9.47
CA ARG A 51 13.09 0.08 9.73
C ARG A 51 12.00 -0.46 8.82
N PHE A 52 10.93 0.32 8.62
CA PHE A 52 9.86 -0.05 7.70
C PHE A 52 10.33 -0.03 6.24
N HIS A 53 11.13 0.97 5.87
CA HIS A 53 11.71 1.10 4.52
C HIS A 53 12.56 -0.12 4.13
N GLN A 54 13.40 -0.59 5.05
CA GLN A 54 14.24 -1.78 4.84
C GLN A 54 13.43 -3.04 4.57
N GLU A 55 12.27 -3.20 5.22
CA GLU A 55 11.42 -4.36 5.03
C GLU A 55 10.67 -4.31 3.68
N ILE A 56 10.14 -3.14 3.28
CA ILE A 56 9.49 -3.00 1.96
C ILE A 56 10.51 -3.05 0.81
N GLY A 57 11.76 -2.68 1.06
CA GLY A 57 12.88 -2.79 0.11
C GLY A 57 13.34 -4.22 -0.14
N LYS A 58 12.87 -5.22 0.62
CA LYS A 58 13.20 -6.63 0.36
C LYS A 58 12.38 -7.17 -0.80
N PHE A 59 13.00 -8.00 -1.65
CA PHE A 59 12.29 -8.74 -2.71
C PHE A 59 11.12 -9.57 -2.20
N ARG A 60 11.16 -10.04 -0.95
CA ARG A 60 10.03 -10.72 -0.34
C ARG A 60 8.74 -9.89 -0.41
N PHE A 61 8.81 -8.59 -0.13
CA PHE A 61 7.66 -7.70 -0.22
C PHE A 61 7.41 -7.24 -1.65
N LEU A 62 8.47 -6.84 -2.38
CA LEU A 62 8.35 -6.35 -3.75
C LEU A 62 7.75 -7.39 -4.69
N ASN A 63 8.02 -8.68 -4.49
CA ASN A 63 7.42 -9.75 -5.27
C ASN A 63 5.89 -9.82 -5.08
N GLU A 64 5.38 -9.51 -3.90
CA GLU A 64 3.92 -9.45 -3.67
C GLU A 64 3.30 -8.25 -4.41
N MET A 65 4.01 -7.12 -4.50
CA MET A 65 3.60 -5.97 -5.31
C MET A 65 3.65 -6.27 -6.82
N ILE A 66 4.72 -6.94 -7.29
CA ILE A 66 4.90 -7.33 -8.70
C ILE A 66 3.79 -8.27 -9.16
N LYS A 67 3.35 -9.21 -8.31
CA LYS A 67 2.26 -10.14 -8.63
C LYS A 67 0.96 -9.42 -9.01
N LEU A 68 0.67 -8.26 -8.41
CA LEU A 68 -0.54 -7.48 -8.68
C LEU A 68 -0.55 -6.84 -10.07
N VAL A 69 0.62 -6.53 -10.64
CA VAL A 69 0.74 -5.80 -11.91
C VAL A 69 1.21 -6.67 -13.07
N SER A 70 1.84 -7.82 -12.79
CA SER A 70 2.31 -8.74 -13.82
C SER A 70 1.19 -9.68 -14.32
N PRO A 71 0.92 -9.71 -15.65
CA PRO A 71 -0.04 -10.63 -16.27
C PRO A 71 0.24 -12.11 -16.01
N LYS A 72 1.49 -12.47 -15.65
CA LYS A 72 1.88 -13.84 -15.31
C LYS A 72 1.32 -14.31 -13.96
N TYR A 73 0.75 -13.41 -13.16
CA TYR A 73 0.29 -13.69 -11.81
C TYR A 73 -1.16 -13.19 -11.61
N LEU A 74 -1.36 -12.14 -10.81
CA LEU A 74 -2.69 -11.70 -10.36
C LEU A 74 -3.24 -10.53 -11.17
N ALA A 75 -2.49 -9.97 -12.13
CA ALA A 75 -2.90 -8.74 -12.81
C ALA A 75 -4.21 -8.86 -13.60
N ASN A 76 -4.56 -10.06 -14.07
CA ASN A 76 -5.84 -10.31 -14.75
C ASN A 76 -7.03 -10.29 -13.79
N HIS A 77 -6.80 -10.52 -12.49
CA HIS A 77 -7.80 -10.49 -11.43
C HIS A 77 -7.73 -9.21 -10.58
N THR A 78 -6.73 -8.35 -10.84
CA THR A 78 -6.51 -7.11 -10.11
C THR A 78 -7.12 -5.96 -10.92
N SER A 79 -7.91 -5.12 -10.26
CA SER A 79 -8.55 -3.99 -10.95
C SER A 79 -7.53 -2.96 -11.43
N GLU A 80 -7.89 -2.23 -12.48
CA GLU A 80 -7.00 -1.22 -13.08
C GLU A 80 -6.59 -0.13 -12.08
N LYS A 81 -7.51 0.26 -11.19
CA LYS A 81 -7.23 1.25 -10.13
C LYS A 81 -6.16 0.76 -9.16
N VAL A 82 -6.24 -0.52 -8.75
CA VAL A 82 -5.27 -1.12 -7.84
C VAL A 82 -3.90 -1.22 -8.52
N LYS A 83 -3.84 -1.70 -9.77
CA LYS A 83 -2.59 -1.76 -10.56
C LYS A 83 -1.94 -0.38 -10.70
N LYS A 84 -2.73 0.63 -11.07
CA LYS A 84 -2.26 2.01 -11.20
C LYS A 84 -1.68 2.52 -9.87
N LYS A 85 -2.38 2.32 -8.75
CA LYS A 85 -1.90 2.75 -7.43
C LYS A 85 -0.62 2.03 -7.00
N VAL A 86 -0.46 0.75 -7.31
CA VAL A 86 0.78 0.00 -7.08
C VAL A 86 1.95 0.61 -7.86
N ILE A 87 1.74 0.90 -9.15
CA ILE A 87 2.75 1.53 -10.02
C ILE A 87 3.14 2.92 -9.50
N GLU A 88 2.15 3.74 -9.12
CA GLU A 88 2.36 5.05 -8.51
C GLU A 88 3.22 4.97 -7.23
N LEU A 89 2.93 4.01 -6.34
CA LEU A 89 3.69 3.83 -5.10
C LEU A 89 5.12 3.38 -5.38
N LEU A 90 5.31 2.38 -6.25
CA LEU A 90 6.66 1.91 -6.62
C LEU A 90 7.49 3.04 -7.22
N TYR A 91 6.93 3.81 -8.16
CA TYR A 91 7.61 4.97 -8.73
C TYR A 91 7.96 6.01 -7.68
N THR A 92 7.00 6.37 -6.82
CA THR A 92 7.20 7.32 -5.72
C THR A 92 8.37 6.89 -4.82
N TRP A 93 8.46 5.61 -4.49
CA TRP A 93 9.54 5.07 -3.66
C TRP A 93 10.89 5.03 -4.36
N THR A 94 10.94 4.90 -5.70
CA THR A 94 12.23 5.06 -6.41
C THR A 94 12.83 6.45 -6.21
N GLN A 95 11.98 7.46 -6.01
CA GLN A 95 12.39 8.85 -5.81
C GLN A 95 12.58 9.19 -4.32
N SER A 96 11.66 8.75 -3.45
CA SER A 96 11.68 9.09 -2.03
C SER A 96 12.56 8.20 -1.16
N LEU A 97 12.91 6.99 -1.63
CA LEU A 97 13.74 6.02 -0.93
C LEU A 97 14.96 5.61 -1.77
N PRO A 98 15.88 6.54 -2.10
CA PRO A 98 17.00 6.27 -3.01
C PRO A 98 17.97 5.20 -2.48
N ASN A 99 17.98 4.95 -1.16
CA ASN A 99 18.81 3.91 -0.54
C ASN A 99 18.27 2.49 -0.79
N GLU A 100 16.99 2.34 -1.15
CA GLU A 100 16.36 1.04 -1.35
C GLU A 100 16.48 0.61 -2.82
N VAL A 101 17.71 0.27 -3.24
CA VAL A 101 18.09 -0.02 -4.64
C VAL A 101 17.18 -1.07 -5.30
N LYS A 102 16.75 -2.07 -4.54
CA LYS A 102 15.87 -3.16 -5.01
C LYS A 102 14.50 -2.67 -5.48
N ILE A 103 14.00 -1.56 -4.94
CA ILE A 103 12.75 -0.94 -5.40
C ILE A 103 12.95 -0.42 -6.83
N ASN A 104 14.07 0.25 -7.10
CA ASN A 104 14.42 0.73 -8.44
C ASN A 104 14.62 -0.45 -9.41
N GLU A 105 15.35 -1.49 -9.00
CA GLU A 105 15.53 -2.71 -9.82
C GLU A 105 14.20 -3.35 -10.21
N ALA A 106 13.28 -3.51 -9.26
CA ALA A 106 11.94 -4.04 -9.50
C ALA A 106 11.14 -3.15 -10.48
N TYR A 107 11.17 -1.83 -10.28
CA TYR A 107 10.48 -0.89 -11.16
C TYR A 107 11.02 -0.91 -12.59
N GLN A 108 12.35 -0.88 -12.76
CA GLN A 108 12.99 -0.97 -14.08
C GLN A 108 12.77 -2.32 -14.75
N MET A 109 12.69 -3.42 -13.98
CA MET A 109 12.31 -4.72 -14.52
C MET A 109 10.89 -4.69 -15.10
N LEU A 110 9.92 -4.09 -14.41
CA LEU A 110 8.54 -3.96 -14.88
C LEU A 110 8.46 -3.10 -16.16
N LYS A 111 9.26 -2.02 -16.27
CA LYS A 111 9.38 -1.22 -17.49
C LYS A 111 9.97 -2.02 -18.65
N ARG A 112 11.06 -2.77 -18.42
CA ARG A 112 11.68 -3.63 -19.45
C ARG A 112 10.76 -4.73 -19.98
N GLN A 113 9.83 -5.19 -19.16
CA GLN A 113 8.81 -6.16 -19.55
C GLN A 113 7.57 -5.52 -20.20
N SER A 114 7.59 -4.20 -20.44
CA SER A 114 6.45 -3.43 -20.95
C SER A 114 5.18 -3.55 -20.11
N ILE A 115 5.31 -3.85 -18.82
CA ILE A 115 4.19 -3.85 -17.86
C ILE A 115 3.88 -2.42 -17.44
N ILE A 116 4.91 -1.58 -17.32
CA ILE A 116 4.79 -0.14 -17.09
C ILE A 116 5.22 0.56 -18.37
N THR A 117 4.27 1.21 -19.03
CA THR A 117 4.51 1.94 -20.29
C THR A 117 4.84 3.41 -20.06
N GLU A 118 4.26 4.03 -19.05
CA GLU A 118 4.44 5.45 -18.73
C GLU A 118 4.70 5.64 -17.24
N ASP A 119 5.61 6.56 -16.92
CA ASP A 119 5.92 6.91 -15.54
C ASP A 119 4.79 7.79 -14.98
N PRO A 120 4.23 7.48 -13.80
CA PRO A 120 3.18 8.29 -13.21
C PRO A 120 3.75 9.63 -12.72
N LEU A 121 2.88 10.65 -12.60
CA LEU A 121 3.30 11.95 -12.09
C LEU A 121 3.75 11.83 -10.63
N TYR A 122 5.01 12.21 -10.36
CA TYR A 122 5.50 12.37 -9.00
C TYR A 122 4.94 13.65 -8.40
N ILE A 123 3.85 13.53 -7.65
CA ILE A 123 3.36 14.64 -6.82
C ILE A 123 3.97 14.43 -5.45
N ASN A 124 4.90 15.32 -5.08
CA ASN A 124 5.43 15.40 -3.73
C ASN A 124 4.29 15.85 -2.80
N LYS A 125 3.43 14.91 -2.37
CA LYS A 125 2.25 15.21 -1.56
C LYS A 125 2.64 15.33 -0.08
N PRO A 126 2.60 16.53 0.53
CA PRO A 126 2.47 16.61 1.99
C PRO A 126 1.07 16.09 2.36
N THR A 127 0.94 14.80 2.66
CA THR A 127 -0.38 14.18 2.88
C THR A 127 -0.72 14.18 4.37
N ILE A 128 -1.39 15.24 4.83
CA ILE A 128 -2.28 15.17 5.99
C ILE A 128 -3.70 15.08 5.44
N THR A 129 -4.22 13.88 5.24
CA THR A 129 -5.66 13.69 5.01
C THR A 129 -6.26 13.08 6.27
N PRO A 130 -7.21 13.75 6.96
CA PRO A 130 -7.93 13.14 8.06
C PRO A 130 -8.79 11.99 7.51
N LEU A 131 -8.64 10.80 8.08
CA LEU A 131 -9.57 9.70 7.84
C LEU A 131 -10.96 10.16 8.32
N SER A 132 -11.89 10.38 7.40
CA SER A 132 -13.30 10.57 7.74
C SER A 132 -13.81 9.28 8.39
N GLN A 133 -13.91 9.28 9.72
CA GLN A 133 -14.58 8.22 10.48
C GLN A 133 -16.05 8.21 10.06
N LYS A 134 -16.42 7.28 9.17
CA LYS A 134 -17.83 6.99 8.90
C LYS A 134 -18.35 6.20 10.11
N ASN A 135 -18.81 6.93 11.13
CA ASN A 135 -19.59 6.33 12.22
C ASN A 135 -20.85 5.71 11.62
N LYS A 136 -20.95 4.38 11.66
CA LYS A 136 -22.24 3.68 11.52
C LYS A 136 -22.91 3.76 12.88
N SER A 137 -23.86 4.67 13.04
CA SER A 137 -24.93 4.52 14.05
C SER A 137 -26.13 3.94 13.33
N ILE A 138 -26.24 2.61 13.33
CA ILE A 138 -27.46 1.89 13.00
C ILE A 138 -27.84 1.23 14.30
N PHE A 139 -28.61 1.90 15.15
CA PHE A 139 -29.59 1.33 16.07
C PHE A 139 -30.32 2.50 16.76
N ASP A 140 -31.61 2.28 17.01
CA ASP A 140 -32.60 3.16 17.66
C ASP A 140 -33.30 4.21 16.79
N THR A 141 -34.26 3.75 15.99
CA THR A 141 -35.62 4.31 16.06
C THR A 141 -36.61 3.25 15.59
N ASP A 142 -37.36 2.65 16.52
CA ASP A 142 -38.76 2.34 16.26
C ASP A 142 -39.54 2.48 17.57
N GLN A 143 -40.51 3.38 17.46
CA GLN A 143 -41.33 3.96 18.49
C GLN A 143 -42.48 3.01 18.85
N GLU A 144 -42.75 2.88 20.16
CA GLU A 144 -44.06 3.03 20.79
C GLU A 144 -45.29 2.38 20.09
N LYS A 145 -45.88 1.37 20.74
CA LYS A 145 -47.33 1.15 20.66
C LYS A 145 -47.87 0.75 22.02
N SER A 146 -48.50 1.71 22.68
CA SER A 146 -49.52 1.48 23.69
C SER A 146 -50.91 1.52 23.07
#